data_AF-A0A1B8A494-F1
#
_entry.id   AF-A0A1B8A494-F1
#
_cell.length_a   1.000
_cell.length_b   1.000
_cell.length_c   1.000
_cell.angle_alpha   90.00
_cell.angle_beta   90.00
_cell.angle_gamma   90.00
#
_symmetry.space_group_name_H-M   'P 1'
#
loop_
_entity.id
_entity.type
_entity.pdbx_description
1 polymer ?
#
loop_
_entity_poly.entity_id
_entity_poly.type
_entity_poly.pdbx_seq_one_letter_code
_entity_poly.pdbx_strand_id
1 'polypeptide(L)'
;MDDIAVTQLHGGNGSGADMVFMFNDNQISVSIFPSNGSSTKDTRQMEPKDRPLQDRLVDVISRATTCQDDDEYDRLEDEVLGVILDAGRPLFSRPISSQGAVAQNGQSLNHLLFPPFLYFRLEAPASHASIVPINPAEANTILTIDPALDPGFEEELEICQDIPRYIPEEIVVTKSFVRGANTVTAAVQVRGRDMFCKSRGQPGGLFGTGEGRELECLGEILKAFPQPNTIQVPQLLGYIHHKDTKQILGFLRQWVPGRRLSDVDVTTATVEKRQKWSVQISETIKCLHEHGLVWGDGKSSNIIIDEQDNAWLIDFGGGFTEGWVDEELAETKKGDEQALAKIVELLSEGNDASSSL
;
A
#
# COMPACT_ATOMS: atom_id res chain seq x y z
N MET A 1 1.51 16.03 -14.16
CA MET A 1 0.24 15.27 -14.24
C MET A 1 -0.13 15.01 -12.80
N ASP A 2 -1.37 15.27 -12.40
CA ASP A 2 -1.76 15.06 -11.01
C ASP A 2 -2.04 13.59 -10.77
N ASP A 3 -1.62 13.09 -9.62
CA ASP A 3 -1.91 11.74 -9.15
C ASP A 3 -3.23 11.78 -8.37
N ILE A 4 -4.25 11.12 -8.92
CA ILE A 4 -5.63 11.17 -8.44
C ILE A 4 -6.18 9.75 -8.38
N ALA A 5 -6.71 9.36 -7.22
CA ALA A 5 -7.38 8.08 -7.03
C ALA A 5 -8.55 8.25 -6.06
N VAL A 6 -9.76 7.91 -6.50
CA VAL A 6 -10.91 7.84 -5.58
C VAL A 6 -10.72 6.66 -4.66
N THR A 7 -11.01 6.88 -3.39
CA THR A 7 -10.79 5.89 -2.33
C THR A 7 -12.09 5.46 -1.68
N GLN A 8 -13.07 6.35 -1.56
CA GLN A 8 -14.37 6.05 -0.93
C GLN A 8 -15.47 6.93 -1.50
N LEU A 9 -16.66 6.35 -1.62
CA LEU A 9 -17.92 7.03 -1.88
C LEU A 9 -18.88 6.75 -0.71
N HIS A 10 -19.44 7.81 -0.12
CA HIS A 10 -20.41 7.71 0.97
C HIS A 10 -21.75 8.31 0.53
N GLY A 11 -22.82 7.50 0.55
CA GLY A 11 -24.18 7.92 0.19
C GLY A 11 -25.21 6.87 0.62
N GLY A 12 -26.49 7.26 0.80
CA GLY A 12 -27.47 6.24 1.24
C GLY A 12 -28.95 6.61 1.40
N ASN A 13 -29.38 7.87 1.30
CA ASN A 13 -30.81 8.21 1.41
C ASN A 13 -31.20 9.58 0.82
N GLY A 14 -30.27 10.25 0.11
CA GLY A 14 -30.47 11.58 -0.45
C GLY A 14 -30.33 12.73 0.55
N SER A 15 -29.85 12.52 1.79
CA SER A 15 -29.59 13.61 2.76
C SER A 15 -28.24 14.31 2.56
N GLY A 16 -27.38 13.75 1.70
CA GLY A 16 -26.03 14.22 1.43
C GLY A 16 -25.15 13.06 0.99
N ALA A 17 -23.95 13.37 0.54
CA ALA A 17 -22.95 12.41 0.11
C ALA A 17 -21.53 12.96 0.30
N ASP A 18 -20.54 12.08 0.34
CA ASP A 18 -19.11 12.45 0.31
C ASP A 18 -18.37 11.65 -0.76
N MET A 19 -17.44 12.30 -1.45
CA MET A 19 -16.43 11.63 -2.27
C MET A 19 -15.05 11.87 -1.64
N VAL A 20 -14.31 10.80 -1.38
CA VAL A 20 -12.97 10.83 -0.80
C VAL A 20 -11.96 10.35 -1.82
N PHE A 21 -10.95 11.17 -2.11
CA PHE A 21 -9.92 10.84 -3.09
C PHE A 21 -8.54 11.36 -2.66
N MET A 22 -7.51 10.69 -3.14
CA MET A 22 -6.13 11.18 -3.07
C MET A 22 -5.90 12.21 -4.18
N PHE A 23 -5.25 13.32 -3.86
CA PHE A 23 -4.79 14.30 -4.83
C PHE A 23 -3.39 14.79 -4.45
N ASN A 24 -2.38 14.46 -5.26
CA ASN A 24 -0.99 14.87 -5.05
C ASN A 24 -0.55 14.80 -3.57
N ASP A 25 -0.78 13.65 -2.94
CA ASP A 25 -0.41 13.30 -1.56
C ASP A 25 -1.36 13.73 -0.44
N ASN A 26 -2.41 14.48 -0.74
CA ASN A 26 -3.40 14.86 0.26
C ASN A 26 -4.65 13.99 0.11
N GLN A 27 -5.26 13.65 1.25
CA GLN A 27 -6.57 13.01 1.24
C GLN A 27 -7.63 14.10 1.28
N ILE A 28 -8.50 14.11 0.30
CA ILE A 28 -9.52 15.13 0.11
C ILE A 28 -10.89 14.49 0.28
N SER A 29 -11.72 15.07 1.15
CA SER A 29 -13.16 14.77 1.18
C SER A 29 -13.94 15.98 0.70
N VAL A 30 -14.85 15.72 -0.24
CA VAL A 30 -15.80 16.71 -0.72
C VAL A 30 -17.20 16.28 -0.32
N SER A 31 -17.78 17.01 0.64
CA SER A 31 -19.17 16.85 1.04
C SER A 31 -20.10 17.55 0.06
N ILE A 32 -21.16 16.86 -0.34
CA ILE A 32 -22.21 17.37 -1.22
C ILE A 32 -23.53 17.27 -0.46
N PHE A 33 -24.17 18.41 -0.24
CA PHE A 33 -25.46 18.48 0.45
C PHE A 33 -26.59 18.74 -0.54
N PRO A 34 -27.82 18.28 -0.24
CA PRO A 34 -28.99 18.64 -1.02
C PRO A 34 -29.19 20.15 -1.04
N SER A 35 -29.72 20.66 -2.14
CA SER A 35 -29.96 22.08 -2.40
C SER A 35 -30.92 22.75 -1.41
N ASN A 36 -31.87 21.99 -0.89
CA ASN A 36 -32.79 22.41 0.17
C ASN A 36 -32.24 22.18 1.58
N GLY A 37 -31.01 21.65 1.71
CA GLY A 37 -30.38 21.32 2.98
C GLY A 37 -30.93 20.08 3.69
N SER A 38 -31.85 19.33 3.08
CA SER A 38 -32.53 18.20 3.75
C SER A 38 -32.59 16.93 2.90
N SER A 39 -33.07 17.00 1.66
CA SER A 39 -33.20 15.81 0.82
C SER A 39 -33.29 16.11 -0.67
N THR A 40 -32.68 15.26 -1.49
CA THR A 40 -32.83 15.31 -2.95
C THR A 40 -34.21 14.90 -3.46
N LYS A 41 -35.08 14.34 -2.59
CA LYS A 41 -36.39 13.78 -2.98
C LYS A 41 -37.30 14.80 -3.67
N ASP A 42 -37.27 16.05 -3.21
CA ASP A 42 -38.14 17.11 -3.72
C ASP A 42 -37.80 17.50 -5.17
N THR A 43 -36.57 17.25 -5.61
CA THR A 43 -36.11 17.63 -6.95
C THR A 43 -36.05 16.47 -7.93
N ARG A 44 -36.37 15.24 -7.52
CA ARG A 44 -36.36 14.04 -8.38
C ARG A 44 -37.39 14.08 -9.52
N GLN A 45 -38.45 14.85 -9.35
CA GLN A 45 -39.50 15.03 -10.37
C GLN A 45 -39.21 16.19 -11.33
N MET A 46 -38.14 16.96 -11.08
CA MET A 46 -37.74 18.05 -11.96
C MET A 46 -37.08 17.51 -13.23
N GLU A 47 -37.22 18.24 -14.33
CA GLU A 47 -36.49 17.96 -15.55
C GLU A 47 -34.97 18.00 -15.30
N PRO A 48 -34.16 17.13 -15.91
CA PRO A 48 -32.72 17.02 -15.63
C PRO A 48 -31.92 18.33 -15.78
N LYS A 49 -32.40 19.24 -16.64
CA LYS A 49 -31.81 20.55 -16.92
C LYS A 49 -32.13 21.60 -15.84
N ASP A 50 -33.24 21.43 -15.13
CA ASP A 50 -33.75 22.37 -14.12
C ASP A 50 -33.42 21.87 -12.70
N ARG A 51 -32.97 20.62 -12.59
CA ARG A 51 -32.58 20.00 -11.33
C ARG A 51 -31.23 20.55 -10.84
N PRO A 52 -31.13 20.98 -9.56
CA PRO A 52 -29.86 21.43 -8.98
C PRO A 52 -28.75 20.39 -9.13
N LEU A 53 -27.55 20.86 -9.52
CA LEU A 53 -26.42 19.97 -9.77
C LEU A 53 -26.04 19.15 -8.53
N GLN A 54 -26.01 19.77 -7.35
CA GLN A 54 -25.72 19.07 -6.08
C GLN A 54 -26.70 17.92 -5.79
N ASP A 55 -28.00 18.07 -6.10
CA ASP A 55 -28.99 17.00 -5.89
C ASP A 55 -28.77 15.83 -6.86
N ARG A 56 -28.37 16.15 -8.10
CA ARG A 56 -27.99 15.14 -9.09
C ARG A 56 -26.77 14.35 -8.62
N LEU A 57 -25.72 15.03 -8.17
CA LEU A 57 -24.48 14.40 -7.71
C LEU A 57 -24.70 13.51 -6.49
N VAL A 58 -25.52 13.95 -5.51
CA VAL A 58 -25.87 13.12 -4.34
C VAL A 58 -26.59 11.82 -4.77
N ASP A 59 -27.48 11.89 -5.75
CA ASP A 59 -28.15 10.70 -6.28
C ASP A 59 -27.20 9.82 -7.13
N VAL A 60 -26.25 10.41 -7.87
CA VAL A 60 -25.21 9.66 -8.62
C VAL A 60 -24.33 8.87 -7.65
N ILE A 61 -23.83 9.51 -6.58
CA ILE A 61 -23.06 8.81 -5.53
C ILE A 61 -23.91 7.70 -4.89
N SER A 62 -25.18 7.98 -4.57
CA SER A 62 -26.07 6.96 -3.97
C SER A 62 -26.32 5.76 -4.89
N ARG A 63 -26.29 5.96 -6.21
CA ARG A 63 -26.35 4.88 -7.19
C ARG A 63 -25.03 4.12 -7.25
N ALA A 64 -23.90 4.83 -7.28
CA ALA A 64 -22.58 4.20 -7.29
C ALA A 64 -22.37 3.29 -6.08
N THR A 65 -22.77 3.72 -4.87
CA THR A 65 -22.62 2.91 -3.64
C THR A 65 -23.49 1.67 -3.58
N THR A 66 -24.49 1.54 -4.46
CA THR A 66 -25.37 0.37 -4.55
C THR A 66 -25.21 -0.40 -5.87
N CYS A 67 -24.31 0.06 -6.73
CA CYS A 67 -24.02 -0.55 -8.02
C CYS A 67 -23.22 -1.85 -7.83
N GLN A 68 -23.50 -2.85 -8.68
CA GLN A 68 -22.77 -4.13 -8.72
C GLN A 68 -22.04 -4.33 -10.05
N ASP A 69 -22.12 -3.36 -10.96
CA ASP A 69 -21.52 -3.37 -12.28
C ASP A 69 -20.34 -2.38 -12.28
N ASP A 70 -19.13 -2.91 -12.44
CA ASP A 70 -17.90 -2.12 -12.33
C ASP A 70 -17.82 -1.02 -13.41
N ASP A 71 -18.28 -1.29 -14.64
CA ASP A 71 -18.28 -0.31 -15.73
C ASP A 71 -19.30 0.81 -15.48
N GLU A 72 -20.44 0.52 -14.84
CA GLU A 72 -21.37 1.54 -14.38
C GLU A 72 -20.80 2.33 -13.19
N TYR A 73 -20.17 1.66 -12.23
CA TYR A 73 -19.52 2.31 -11.09
C TYR A 73 -18.48 3.34 -11.54
N ASP A 74 -17.55 2.93 -12.41
CA ASP A 74 -16.49 3.81 -12.92
C ASP A 74 -17.06 5.05 -13.62
N ARG A 75 -18.10 4.86 -14.45
CA ARG A 75 -18.76 5.97 -15.13
C ARG A 75 -19.43 6.96 -14.17
N LEU A 76 -20.05 6.46 -13.10
CA LEU A 76 -20.70 7.30 -12.08
C LEU A 76 -19.66 8.03 -11.21
N GLU A 77 -18.56 7.35 -10.89
CA GLU A 77 -17.43 7.92 -10.17
C GLU A 77 -16.79 9.07 -10.97
N ASP A 78 -16.47 8.82 -12.25
CA ASP A 78 -15.88 9.81 -13.16
C ASP A 78 -16.77 11.04 -13.35
N GLU A 79 -18.10 10.86 -13.43
CA GLU A 79 -19.06 11.98 -13.54
C GLU A 79 -18.92 12.93 -12.36
N VAL A 80 -18.87 12.40 -11.14
CA VAL A 80 -18.78 13.20 -9.91
C VAL A 80 -17.38 13.80 -9.75
N LEU A 81 -16.34 13.00 -9.96
CA LEU A 81 -14.95 13.43 -9.84
C LEU A 81 -14.63 14.55 -10.82
N GLY A 82 -15.11 14.45 -12.06
CA GLY A 82 -14.95 15.48 -13.09
C GLY A 82 -15.47 16.85 -12.63
N VAL A 83 -16.69 16.90 -12.10
CA VAL A 83 -17.29 18.15 -11.60
C VAL A 83 -16.48 18.73 -10.43
N ILE A 84 -16.03 17.86 -9.51
CA ILE A 84 -15.23 18.27 -8.35
C ILE A 84 -13.87 18.84 -8.79
N LEU A 85 -13.19 18.18 -9.73
CA LEU A 85 -11.90 18.63 -10.22
C LEU A 85 -12.02 19.93 -11.03
N ASP A 86 -13.03 20.08 -11.86
CA ASP A 86 -13.27 21.32 -12.62
C ASP A 86 -13.47 22.52 -11.69
N ALA A 87 -14.16 22.34 -10.57
CA ALA A 87 -14.43 23.40 -9.60
C ALA A 87 -13.28 23.63 -8.59
N GLY A 88 -12.56 22.58 -8.20
CA GLY A 88 -11.71 22.57 -7.02
C GLY A 88 -10.22 22.35 -7.25
N ARG A 89 -9.80 21.90 -8.44
CA ARG A 89 -8.39 21.54 -8.72
C ARG A 89 -7.37 22.62 -8.29
N PRO A 90 -7.58 23.94 -8.53
CA PRO A 90 -6.64 24.97 -8.05
C PRO A 90 -6.53 25.07 -6.52
N LEU A 91 -7.57 24.68 -5.78
CA LEU A 91 -7.55 24.65 -4.31
C LEU A 91 -6.85 23.40 -3.79
N PHE A 92 -7.06 22.26 -4.44
CA PHE A 92 -6.43 20.99 -4.10
C PHE A 92 -4.92 21.00 -4.33
N SER A 93 -4.45 21.76 -5.34
CA SER A 93 -3.02 21.93 -5.62
C SER A 93 -2.28 22.91 -4.69
N ARG A 94 -2.97 23.61 -3.79
CA ARG A 94 -2.30 24.57 -2.91
C ARG A 94 -1.46 23.82 -1.89
N PRO A 95 -0.14 24.09 -1.79
CA PRO A 95 0.67 23.52 -0.73
C PRO A 95 0.07 23.99 0.61
N ILE A 96 -0.32 23.02 1.43
CA ILE A 96 -0.68 23.28 2.82
C ILE A 96 0.51 24.01 3.41
N SER A 97 0.31 25.25 3.86
CA SER A 97 1.33 25.98 4.61
C SER A 97 1.53 25.20 5.89
N SER A 98 2.46 24.24 5.88
CA SER A 98 2.83 23.47 7.04
C SER A 98 3.36 24.46 8.07
N GLN A 99 2.56 24.69 9.11
CA GLN A 99 3.06 25.33 10.32
C GLN A 99 4.19 24.45 10.85
N GLY A 100 5.43 24.88 10.64
CA GLY A 100 6.56 24.53 11.51
C GLY A 100 7.33 23.23 11.26
N ALA A 101 7.28 22.60 10.09
CA ALA A 101 8.15 21.46 9.80
C ALA A 101 9.30 21.87 8.86
N VAL A 102 10.50 21.97 9.42
CA VAL A 102 11.76 22.19 8.69
C VAL A 102 11.89 21.11 7.61
N ALA A 103 12.01 21.55 6.36
CA ALA A 103 12.39 20.70 5.24
C ALA A 103 13.80 20.12 5.50
N GLN A 104 13.85 18.94 6.12
CA GLN A 104 14.97 18.03 6.03
C GLN A 104 14.68 17.13 4.83
N ASN A 105 15.65 16.95 3.94
CA ASN A 105 15.48 16.17 2.72
C ASN A 105 14.91 14.76 3.02
N GLY A 106 13.67 14.53 2.58
CA GLY A 106 12.91 13.28 2.73
C GLY A 106 11.55 13.48 3.43
N GLN A 107 10.48 12.93 2.86
CA GLN A 107 9.13 13.02 3.44
C GLN A 107 9.05 12.07 4.65
N SER A 108 8.52 12.54 5.79
CA SER A 108 8.29 11.67 6.95
C SER A 108 7.26 10.59 6.59
N LEU A 109 7.49 9.34 7.04
CA LEU A 109 6.55 8.24 6.86
C LEU A 109 5.17 8.58 7.44
N ASN A 110 5.11 9.34 8.53
CA ASN A 110 3.86 9.78 9.14
C ASN A 110 2.96 10.50 8.15
N HIS A 111 3.52 11.40 7.34
CA HIS A 111 2.73 12.16 6.35
C HIS A 111 2.21 11.27 5.23
N LEU A 112 2.89 10.16 4.92
CA LEU A 112 2.44 9.23 3.89
C LEU A 112 1.37 8.25 4.41
N LEU A 113 1.48 7.81 5.67
CA LEU A 113 0.49 6.92 6.28
C LEU A 113 -0.77 7.68 6.72
N PHE A 114 -0.60 8.92 7.18
CA PHE A 114 -1.65 9.79 7.69
C PHE A 114 -1.58 11.14 6.96
N PRO A 115 -1.88 11.15 5.65
CA PRO A 115 -1.88 12.39 4.89
C PRO A 115 -2.87 13.39 5.51
N PRO A 116 -2.60 14.70 5.40
CA PRO A 116 -3.55 15.71 5.85
C PRO A 116 -4.90 15.49 5.18
N PHE A 117 -5.94 15.42 6.00
CA PHE A 117 -7.29 15.26 5.52
C PHE A 117 -7.92 16.64 5.32
N LEU A 118 -8.13 17.01 4.05
CA LEU A 118 -8.70 18.29 3.67
C LEU A 118 -10.19 18.13 3.39
N TYR A 119 -11.00 18.93 4.09
CA TYR A 119 -12.45 18.90 3.96
C TYR A 119 -12.92 20.08 3.12
N PHE A 120 -13.77 19.77 2.16
CA PHE A 120 -14.41 20.76 1.30
C PHE A 120 -15.91 20.47 1.17
N ARG A 121 -16.65 21.50 0.80
CA ARG A 121 -18.04 21.41 0.37
C ARG A 121 -18.16 21.81 -1.09
N LEU A 122 -18.93 21.05 -1.85
CA LEU A 122 -19.39 21.46 -3.18
C LEU A 122 -20.63 22.34 -3.05
N GLU A 123 -20.56 23.53 -3.61
CA GLU A 123 -21.68 24.45 -3.73
C GLU A 123 -22.01 24.66 -5.20
N ALA A 124 -23.22 24.29 -5.60
CA ALA A 124 -23.72 24.47 -6.96
C ALA A 124 -25.16 25.04 -6.93
N PRO A 125 -25.32 26.34 -6.63
CA PRO A 125 -26.63 27.00 -6.61
C PRO A 125 -27.25 27.15 -8.01
N ALA A 126 -26.47 26.91 -9.09
CA ALA A 126 -26.90 26.98 -10.49
C ALA A 126 -26.05 26.00 -11.35
N SER A 127 -25.79 26.32 -12.62
CA SER A 127 -25.03 25.47 -13.56
C SER A 127 -23.52 25.41 -13.32
N HIS A 128 -22.98 26.20 -12.39
CA HIS A 128 -21.56 26.24 -12.07
C HIS A 128 -21.33 25.73 -10.65
N ALA A 129 -20.42 24.77 -10.50
CA ALA A 129 -19.98 24.27 -9.22
C ALA A 129 -18.80 25.11 -8.69
N SER A 130 -18.75 25.24 -7.37
CA SER A 130 -17.63 25.84 -6.65
C SER A 130 -17.29 24.97 -5.45
N ILE A 131 -16.04 25.04 -5.01
CA ILE A 131 -15.52 24.26 -3.88
C ILE A 131 -15.10 25.22 -2.77
N VAL A 132 -15.57 24.96 -1.56
CA VAL A 132 -15.32 25.80 -0.38
C VAL A 132 -14.65 24.94 0.70
N PRO A 133 -13.51 25.37 1.29
CA PRO A 133 -12.93 24.67 2.44
C PRO A 133 -13.87 24.73 3.64
N ILE A 134 -14.02 23.61 4.35
CA ILE A 134 -14.88 23.50 5.54
C ILE A 134 -14.13 22.89 6.72
N ASN A 135 -14.65 23.05 7.93
CA ASN A 135 -14.14 22.28 9.06
C ASN A 135 -14.63 20.81 8.99
N PRO A 136 -13.89 19.84 9.56
CA PRO A 136 -14.32 18.45 9.62
C PRO A 136 -15.71 18.26 10.24
N ALA A 137 -16.08 19.11 11.21
CA ALA A 137 -17.38 19.07 11.88
C ALA A 137 -18.57 19.48 10.97
N GLU A 138 -18.29 20.07 9.81
CA GLU A 138 -19.28 20.46 8.81
C GLU A 138 -19.42 19.43 7.68
N ALA A 139 -18.59 18.38 7.66
CA ALA A 139 -18.63 17.35 6.65
C ALA A 139 -19.88 16.48 6.78
N ASN A 140 -20.39 15.96 5.66
CA ASN A 140 -21.56 15.08 5.66
C ASN A 140 -21.26 13.76 6.40
N THR A 141 -20.06 13.22 6.22
CA THR A 141 -19.52 12.11 7.00
C THR A 141 -18.26 12.57 7.73
N ILE A 142 -18.25 12.46 9.06
CA ILE A 142 -17.03 12.63 9.83
C ILE A 142 -16.18 11.38 9.61
N LEU A 143 -15.18 11.50 8.74
CA LEU A 143 -14.17 10.47 8.50
C LEU A 143 -13.08 10.60 9.56
N THR A 144 -13.47 10.47 10.83
CA THR A 144 -12.50 10.13 11.86
C THR A 144 -12.12 8.69 11.59
N ILE A 145 -10.85 8.45 11.26
CA ILE A 145 -10.22 7.17 11.58
C ILE A 145 -10.37 7.06 13.10
N ASP A 146 -11.45 6.43 13.57
CA ASP A 146 -11.58 6.10 14.98
C ASP A 146 -10.49 5.06 15.25
N PRO A 147 -9.43 5.42 15.98
CA PRO A 147 -8.34 4.49 16.25
C PRO A 147 -8.78 3.40 17.24
N ALA A 148 -9.97 3.53 17.83
CA ALA A 148 -10.53 2.51 18.69
C ALA A 148 -11.03 1.36 17.84
N LEU A 149 -10.21 0.33 17.65
CA LEU A 149 -10.66 -1.06 17.68
C LEU A 149 -9.48 -2.05 17.82
N ASP A 150 -9.72 -2.96 18.76
CA ASP A 150 -9.05 -4.20 19.18
C ASP A 150 -7.57 -4.15 19.63
N PRO A 151 -7.30 -3.97 20.95
CA PRO A 151 -5.96 -4.20 21.51
C PRO A 151 -5.48 -5.65 21.42
N GLY A 152 -6.31 -6.61 20.99
CA GLY A 152 -6.00 -8.04 20.95
C GLY A 152 -4.91 -8.46 19.95
N PHE A 153 -4.64 -7.67 18.89
CA PHE A 153 -3.69 -8.11 17.85
C PHE A 153 -2.22 -8.05 18.29
N GLU A 154 -1.86 -7.20 19.27
CA GLU A 154 -0.51 -7.23 19.86
C GLU A 154 -0.27 -8.50 20.71
N GLU A 155 -1.33 -9.19 21.17
CA GLU A 155 -1.21 -10.48 21.87
C GLU A 155 -1.18 -11.68 20.91
N GLU A 156 -1.74 -11.56 19.69
CA GLU A 156 -1.75 -12.65 18.69
C GLU A 156 -0.45 -12.74 17.88
N LEU A 157 0.15 -11.60 17.55
CA LEU A 157 1.51 -11.60 17.02
C LEU A 157 2.44 -11.89 18.20
N GLU A 158 3.11 -13.04 18.22
CA GLU A 158 4.18 -13.34 19.20
C GLU A 158 5.41 -12.43 18.96
N ILE A 159 5.23 -11.12 19.13
CA ILE A 159 6.15 -10.04 18.80
C ILE A 159 7.43 -10.24 19.59
N CYS A 160 8.56 -10.23 18.89
CA CYS A 160 9.86 -10.31 19.53
C CYS A 160 10.12 -9.01 20.33
N GLN A 161 10.07 -9.10 21.66
CA GLN A 161 10.16 -7.93 22.54
C GLN A 161 11.52 -7.21 22.49
N ASP A 162 12.56 -7.90 22.01
CA ASP A 162 13.93 -7.39 21.94
C ASP A 162 14.18 -6.49 20.70
N ILE A 163 13.22 -6.41 19.78
CA ILE A 163 13.33 -5.57 18.59
C ILE A 163 12.86 -4.14 18.90
N PRO A 164 13.59 -3.10 18.43
CA PRO A 164 13.18 -1.72 18.58
C PRO A 164 11.79 -1.41 17.99
N ARG A 165 11.12 -0.44 18.61
CA ARG A 165 9.85 0.12 18.15
C ARG A 165 10.05 1.58 17.73
N TYR A 166 9.48 1.95 16.61
CA TYR A 166 9.57 3.29 16.02
C TYR A 166 8.18 3.84 15.72
N ILE A 167 8.03 5.15 15.88
CA ILE A 167 6.86 5.88 15.38
C ILE A 167 7.13 6.38 13.95
N PRO A 168 6.10 6.55 13.10
CA PRO A 168 6.26 7.03 11.73
C PRO A 168 6.98 8.38 11.59
N GLU A 169 6.93 9.24 12.61
CA GLU A 169 7.62 10.53 12.62
C GLU A 169 9.14 10.41 12.68
N GLU A 170 9.67 9.30 13.21
CA GLU A 170 11.12 9.03 13.30
C GLU A 170 11.70 8.49 11.99
N ILE A 171 10.86 8.18 11.01
CA ILE A 171 11.22 7.46 9.79
C ILE A 171 11.15 8.41 8.60
N VAL A 172 12.29 8.59 7.94
CA VAL A 172 12.41 9.43 6.74
C VAL A 172 12.40 8.54 5.50
N VAL A 173 11.48 8.79 4.58
CA VAL A 173 11.39 8.03 3.33
C VAL A 173 12.41 8.55 2.34
N THR A 174 13.32 7.70 1.90
CA THR A 174 14.39 8.04 0.94
C THR A 174 14.05 7.63 -0.49
N LYS A 175 13.32 6.53 -0.65
CA LYS A 175 12.82 6.07 -1.96
C LYS A 175 11.54 5.26 -1.79
N SER A 176 10.45 5.66 -2.44
CA SER A 176 9.21 4.87 -2.49
C SER A 176 9.27 3.83 -3.61
N PHE A 177 8.80 2.62 -3.32
CA PHE A 177 8.64 1.53 -4.30
C PHE A 177 7.17 1.27 -4.62
N VAL A 178 6.34 1.22 -3.58
CA VAL A 178 4.88 1.08 -3.69
C VAL A 178 4.23 2.09 -2.77
N ARG A 179 3.19 2.74 -3.28
CA ARG A 179 2.41 3.71 -2.54
C ARG A 179 0.93 3.53 -2.85
N GLY A 180 0.15 3.24 -1.82
CA GLY A 180 -1.31 3.29 -1.83
C GLY A 180 -1.82 4.46 -0.98
N ALA A 181 -3.15 4.57 -0.82
CA ALA A 181 -3.79 5.65 -0.06
C ALA A 181 -3.22 5.84 1.36
N ASN A 182 -2.86 4.74 2.04
CA ASN A 182 -2.23 4.76 3.36
C ASN A 182 -1.21 3.63 3.51
N THR A 183 -0.70 3.07 2.41
CA THR A 183 0.27 1.96 2.41
C THR A 183 1.57 2.42 1.78
N VAL A 184 2.69 2.10 2.41
CA VAL A 184 4.03 2.51 1.96
C VAL A 184 4.96 1.32 1.99
N THR A 185 5.54 1.02 0.83
CA THR A 185 6.74 0.18 0.71
C THR A 185 7.88 1.05 0.21
N ALA A 186 8.94 1.18 1.01
CA ALA A 186 9.98 2.17 0.75
C ALA A 186 11.34 1.79 1.33
N ALA A 187 12.41 2.32 0.74
CA ALA A 187 13.66 2.52 1.44
C ALA A 187 13.51 3.74 2.35
N VAL A 188 13.99 3.60 3.59
CA VAL A 188 13.86 4.61 4.63
C VAL A 188 15.16 4.77 5.39
N GLN A 189 15.32 5.92 6.01
CA GLN A 189 16.39 6.20 6.95
C GLN A 189 15.79 6.42 8.34
N VAL A 190 16.32 5.71 9.34
CA VAL A 190 15.92 5.86 10.74
C VAL A 190 17.18 6.05 11.57
N ARG A 191 17.30 7.21 12.22
CA ARG A 191 18.48 7.58 13.03
C ARG A 191 19.81 7.38 12.28
N GLY A 192 19.83 7.68 10.98
CA GLY A 192 21.02 7.56 10.12
C GLY A 192 21.29 6.16 9.56
N ARG A 193 20.45 5.16 9.86
CA ARG A 193 20.56 3.79 9.31
C ARG A 193 19.56 3.60 8.18
N ASP A 194 20.04 3.10 7.05
CA ASP A 194 19.19 2.72 5.92
C ASP A 194 18.51 1.37 6.19
N MET A 195 17.21 1.32 5.96
CA MET A 195 16.35 0.16 6.15
C MET A 195 15.28 0.08 5.06
N PHE A 196 14.63 -1.06 4.97
CA PHE A 196 13.43 -1.24 4.16
C PHE A 196 12.20 -1.18 5.08
N CYS A 197 11.16 -0.48 4.64
CA CYS A 197 9.90 -0.29 5.34
C CYS A 197 8.75 -0.86 4.51
N LYS A 198 7.86 -1.61 5.16
CA LYS A 198 6.52 -1.93 4.66
C LYS A 198 5.52 -1.57 5.77
N SER A 199 4.57 -0.70 5.48
CA SER A 199 3.63 -0.19 6.47
C SER A 199 2.28 0.24 5.88
N ARG A 200 1.26 0.28 6.73
CA ARG A 200 -0.12 0.59 6.43
C ARG A 200 -0.76 1.36 7.60
N GLY A 201 -1.32 2.52 7.31
CA GLY A 201 -2.00 3.42 8.25
C GLY A 201 -3.52 3.29 8.23
N GLN A 202 -4.06 2.10 7.98
CA GLN A 202 -5.51 1.88 7.86
C GLN A 202 -6.11 1.32 9.16
N PRO A 203 -7.42 1.56 9.42
CA PRO A 203 -8.14 0.90 10.51
C PRO A 203 -7.96 -0.63 10.44
N GLY A 204 -7.70 -1.27 11.59
CA GLY A 204 -7.42 -2.71 11.68
C GLY A 204 -5.94 -3.10 11.55
N GLY A 205 -5.04 -2.15 11.30
CA GLY A 205 -3.59 -2.39 11.30
C GLY A 205 -3.17 -3.41 10.25
N LEU A 206 -2.45 -4.46 10.68
CA LEU A 206 -1.93 -5.52 9.82
C LEU A 206 -2.75 -6.82 9.85
N PHE A 207 -3.83 -6.90 10.64
CA PHE A 207 -4.61 -8.13 10.77
C PHE A 207 -5.20 -8.57 9.42
N GLY A 208 -5.01 -9.84 9.06
CA GLY A 208 -5.52 -10.42 7.81
C GLY A 208 -4.89 -9.87 6.53
N THR A 209 -3.77 -9.13 6.64
CA THR A 209 -3.07 -8.55 5.49
C THR A 209 -1.82 -9.36 5.10
N GLY A 210 -1.35 -9.20 3.87
CA GLY A 210 -0.07 -9.77 3.42
C GLY A 210 1.12 -9.20 4.21
N GLU A 211 1.06 -7.92 4.61
CA GLU A 211 2.06 -7.29 5.49
C GLU A 211 2.11 -7.93 6.88
N GLY A 212 0.94 -8.28 7.44
CA GLY A 212 0.84 -8.98 8.72
C GLY A 212 1.47 -10.36 8.66
N ARG A 213 1.14 -11.13 7.61
CA ARG A 213 1.74 -12.45 7.36
C ARG A 213 3.26 -12.38 7.17
N GLU A 214 3.72 -11.39 6.41
CA GLU A 214 5.17 -11.17 6.22
C GLU A 214 5.86 -10.86 7.55
N LEU A 215 5.23 -10.05 8.40
CA LEU A 215 5.76 -9.73 9.73
C LEU A 215 5.85 -10.97 10.64
N GLU A 216 4.82 -11.82 10.63
CA GLU A 216 4.81 -13.10 11.36
C GLU A 216 5.95 -14.00 10.88
N CYS A 217 6.06 -14.22 9.57
CA CYS A 217 7.13 -15.04 8.98
C CYS A 217 8.52 -14.48 9.31
N LEU A 218 8.74 -13.17 9.19
CA LEU A 218 10.01 -12.54 9.55
C LEU A 218 10.31 -12.66 11.06
N GLY A 219 9.29 -12.65 11.91
CA GLY A 219 9.40 -12.92 13.34
C GLY A 219 9.89 -14.33 13.62
N GLU A 220 9.29 -15.34 12.99
CA GLU A 220 9.71 -16.74 13.12
C GLU A 220 11.09 -17.00 12.53
N ILE A 221 11.42 -16.37 11.40
CA ILE A 221 12.77 -16.41 10.81
C ILE A 221 13.78 -15.82 11.78
N LEU A 222 13.49 -14.69 12.45
CA LEU A 222 14.39 -14.12 13.43
C LEU A 222 14.56 -15.04 14.65
N LYS A 223 13.50 -15.71 15.12
CA LYS A 223 13.58 -16.68 16.22
C LYS A 223 14.49 -17.86 15.86
N ALA A 224 14.37 -18.38 14.63
CA ALA A 224 15.20 -19.47 14.12
C ALA A 224 16.65 -19.04 13.82
N PHE A 225 16.83 -17.81 13.34
CA PHE A 225 18.09 -17.26 12.85
C PHE A 225 18.39 -15.89 13.50
N PRO A 226 18.70 -15.84 14.80
CA PRO A 226 18.84 -14.59 15.54
C PRO A 226 20.11 -13.80 15.17
N GLN A 227 21.13 -14.48 14.63
CA GLN A 227 22.38 -13.85 14.21
C GLN A 227 22.30 -13.40 12.75
N PRO A 228 22.77 -12.18 12.42
CA PRO A 228 22.73 -11.68 11.05
C PRO A 228 23.59 -12.54 10.12
N ASN A 229 23.24 -12.55 8.83
CA ASN A 229 23.96 -13.26 7.76
C ASN A 229 24.08 -14.79 7.95
N THR A 230 23.25 -15.39 8.81
CA THR A 230 23.15 -16.87 8.93
C THR A 230 22.35 -17.49 7.80
N ILE A 231 21.44 -16.73 7.21
CA ILE A 231 20.61 -17.09 6.07
C ILE A 231 20.44 -15.85 5.16
N GLN A 232 20.28 -16.07 3.85
CA GLN A 232 20.08 -14.99 2.86
C GLN A 232 18.63 -14.48 2.83
N VAL A 233 18.14 -14.09 4.01
CA VAL A 233 16.86 -13.42 4.22
C VAL A 233 17.12 -12.11 4.97
N PRO A 234 16.58 -10.96 4.54
CA PRO A 234 16.78 -9.70 5.23
C PRO A 234 16.17 -9.76 6.65
N GLN A 235 16.99 -9.46 7.65
CA GLN A 235 16.58 -9.56 9.06
C GLN A 235 15.51 -8.53 9.44
N LEU A 236 14.56 -8.90 10.28
CA LEU A 236 13.64 -7.97 10.94
C LEU A 236 14.41 -7.07 11.93
N LEU A 237 14.25 -5.76 11.82
CA LEU A 237 15.02 -4.76 12.59
C LEU A 237 14.17 -3.85 13.45
N GLY A 238 12.86 -3.76 13.20
CA GLY A 238 11.99 -2.81 13.88
C GLY A 238 10.52 -3.05 13.64
N TYR A 239 9.70 -2.69 14.62
CA TYR A 239 8.27 -2.50 14.42
C TYR A 239 7.96 -1.02 14.24
N ILE A 240 6.99 -0.72 13.39
CA ILE A 240 6.43 0.62 13.22
C ILE A 240 5.10 0.63 13.94
N HIS A 241 4.91 1.53 14.90
CA HIS A 241 3.70 1.59 15.68
C HIS A 241 3.07 2.98 15.64
N HIS A 242 1.75 3.01 15.74
CA HIS A 242 1.04 4.25 15.92
C HIS A 242 1.45 4.89 17.26
N LYS A 243 1.66 6.21 17.23
CA LYS A 243 2.15 6.95 18.39
C LYS A 243 1.20 6.85 19.59
N ASP A 244 -0.09 7.01 19.34
CA ASP A 244 -1.12 7.04 20.38
C ASP A 244 -1.69 5.65 20.71
N THR A 245 -2.22 4.92 19.71
CA THR A 245 -2.85 3.60 19.94
C THR A 245 -1.89 2.45 20.18
N LYS A 246 -0.60 2.62 19.89
CA LYS A 246 0.44 1.57 19.94
C LYS A 246 0.31 0.44 18.91
N GLN A 247 -0.80 0.37 18.19
CA GLN A 247 -1.02 -0.58 17.10
C GLN A 247 0.19 -0.65 16.14
N ILE A 248 0.58 -1.87 15.77
CA ILE A 248 1.58 -2.10 14.73
C ILE A 248 1.01 -1.69 13.38
N LEU A 249 1.67 -0.71 12.76
CA LEU A 249 1.39 -0.20 11.43
C LEU A 249 2.26 -0.87 10.36
N GLY A 250 3.33 -1.58 10.75
CA GLY A 250 4.28 -2.13 9.79
C GLY A 250 5.58 -2.56 10.45
N PHE A 251 6.58 -2.78 9.62
CA PHE A 251 7.89 -3.24 10.05
C PHE A 251 9.04 -2.63 9.26
N LEU A 252 10.22 -2.70 9.87
CA LEU A 252 11.50 -2.34 9.30
C LEU A 252 12.35 -3.60 9.20
N ARG A 253 12.94 -3.85 8.04
CA ARG A 253 13.89 -4.94 7.82
C ARG A 253 15.19 -4.43 7.20
N GLN A 254 16.20 -5.28 7.19
CA GLN A 254 17.48 -5.02 6.54
C GLN A 254 17.28 -4.55 5.10
N TRP A 255 17.92 -3.43 4.77
CA TRP A 255 18.06 -2.97 3.39
C TRP A 255 19.10 -3.84 2.67
N VAL A 256 18.72 -4.41 1.52
CA VAL A 256 19.62 -5.17 0.66
C VAL A 256 19.77 -4.37 -0.64
N PRO A 257 20.91 -3.66 -0.84
CA PRO A 257 21.16 -2.94 -2.07
C PRO A 257 21.38 -3.93 -3.21
N GLY A 258 20.69 -3.74 -4.33
CA GLY A 258 20.76 -4.66 -5.45
C GLY A 258 19.64 -4.44 -6.45
N ARG A 259 19.47 -5.43 -7.33
CA ARG A 259 18.38 -5.46 -8.31
C ARG A 259 17.60 -6.76 -8.19
N ARG A 260 16.33 -6.75 -8.59
CA ARG A 260 15.54 -7.98 -8.61
C ARG A 260 16.10 -8.93 -9.66
N LEU A 261 16.03 -10.24 -9.41
CA LEU A 261 16.45 -11.23 -10.39
C LEU A 261 15.61 -11.14 -11.67
N SER A 262 14.35 -10.75 -11.58
CA SER A 262 13.50 -10.43 -12.74
C SER A 262 14.04 -9.30 -13.62
N ASP A 263 14.84 -8.40 -13.06
CA ASP A 263 15.44 -7.25 -13.75
C ASP A 263 16.86 -7.56 -14.26
N VAL A 264 17.35 -8.78 -14.04
CA VAL A 264 18.66 -9.28 -14.53
C VAL A 264 18.48 -9.85 -15.93
N ASP A 265 19.27 -9.38 -16.89
CA ASP A 265 19.47 -10.12 -18.14
C ASP A 265 20.32 -11.36 -17.87
N VAL A 266 19.65 -12.48 -17.64
CA VAL A 266 20.26 -13.78 -17.32
C VAL A 266 21.13 -14.28 -18.47
N THR A 267 20.83 -13.92 -19.73
CA THR A 267 21.62 -14.37 -20.89
C THR A 267 23.03 -13.76 -20.93
N THR A 268 23.18 -12.58 -20.33
CA THR A 268 24.47 -11.89 -20.22
C THR A 268 25.25 -12.26 -18.94
N ALA A 269 24.60 -12.90 -17.98
CA ALA A 269 25.24 -13.33 -16.74
C ALA A 269 26.11 -14.58 -16.96
N THR A 270 27.31 -14.58 -16.37
CA THR A 270 28.20 -15.74 -16.50
C THR A 270 27.58 -16.99 -15.88
N VAL A 271 27.99 -18.16 -16.38
CA VAL A 271 27.51 -19.46 -15.88
C VAL A 271 27.76 -19.58 -14.38
N GLU A 272 28.92 -19.11 -13.91
CA GLU A 272 29.31 -19.18 -12.50
C GLU A 272 28.38 -18.33 -11.61
N LYS A 273 27.97 -17.15 -12.08
CA LYS A 273 27.01 -16.30 -11.35
C LYS A 273 25.65 -16.97 -11.26
N ARG A 274 25.15 -17.52 -12.37
CA ARG A 274 23.85 -18.20 -12.42
C ARG A 274 23.83 -19.45 -11.54
N GLN A 275 24.92 -20.23 -11.55
CA GLN A 275 25.10 -21.36 -10.64
C GLN A 275 25.15 -20.91 -9.18
N LYS A 276 25.90 -19.86 -8.87
CA LYS A 276 25.96 -19.28 -7.51
C LYS A 276 24.58 -18.89 -7.00
N TRP A 277 23.80 -18.16 -7.81
CA TRP A 277 22.45 -17.75 -7.43
C TRP A 277 21.53 -18.95 -7.21
N SER A 278 21.56 -19.92 -8.11
CA SER A 278 20.78 -21.16 -7.98
C SER A 278 21.10 -21.91 -6.68
N VAL A 279 22.39 -22.06 -6.34
CA VAL A 279 22.82 -22.71 -5.10
C VAL A 279 22.33 -21.93 -3.88
N GLN A 280 22.53 -20.61 -3.82
CA GLN A 280 22.12 -19.79 -2.68
C GLN A 280 20.61 -19.80 -2.45
N ILE A 281 19.82 -19.72 -3.53
CA ILE A 281 18.34 -19.79 -3.44
C ILE A 281 17.92 -21.16 -2.91
N SER A 282 18.49 -22.25 -3.46
CA SER A 282 18.18 -23.61 -3.03
C SER A 282 18.55 -23.87 -1.57
N GLU A 283 19.74 -23.44 -1.14
CA GLU A 283 20.21 -23.58 0.24
C GLU A 283 19.34 -22.77 1.21
N THR A 284 18.94 -21.56 0.83
CA THR A 284 18.06 -20.71 1.64
C THR A 284 16.69 -21.35 1.83
N ILE A 285 16.03 -21.79 0.75
CA ILE A 285 14.73 -22.48 0.81
C ILE A 285 14.82 -23.75 1.67
N LYS A 286 15.85 -24.57 1.45
CA LYS A 286 16.07 -25.78 2.24
C LYS A 286 16.22 -25.46 3.72
N CYS A 287 17.00 -24.44 4.06
CA CYS A 287 17.23 -24.04 5.44
C CYS A 287 15.94 -23.54 6.13
N LEU A 288 15.11 -22.77 5.41
CA LEU A 288 13.77 -22.38 5.88
C LEU A 288 12.90 -23.62 6.14
N HIS A 289 12.83 -24.54 5.18
CA HIS A 289 12.00 -25.73 5.26
C HIS A 289 12.40 -26.67 6.40
N GLU A 290 13.70 -26.81 6.68
CA GLU A 290 14.23 -27.57 7.81
C GLU A 290 13.73 -27.03 9.17
N HIS A 291 13.44 -25.73 9.25
CA HIS A 291 12.87 -25.07 10.43
C HIS A 291 11.34 -24.96 10.40
N GLY A 292 10.68 -25.59 9.42
CA GLY A 292 9.22 -25.53 9.28
C GLY A 292 8.69 -24.26 8.63
N LEU A 293 9.58 -23.37 8.15
CA LEU A 293 9.24 -22.10 7.53
C LEU A 293 9.04 -22.29 6.02
N VAL A 294 8.19 -21.46 5.43
CA VAL A 294 7.83 -21.47 4.00
C VAL A 294 8.06 -20.07 3.44
N TRP A 295 8.58 -19.95 2.22
CA TRP A 295 8.77 -18.67 1.54
C TRP A 295 7.44 -18.13 1.01
N GLY A 296 6.67 -18.98 0.33
CA GLY A 296 5.23 -18.82 0.13
C GLY A 296 4.80 -18.04 -1.11
N ASP A 297 5.65 -17.19 -1.68
CA ASP A 297 5.43 -16.50 -2.97
C ASP A 297 6.71 -16.54 -3.81
N GLY A 298 7.13 -17.76 -4.17
CA GLY A 298 8.40 -17.97 -4.86
C GLY A 298 8.37 -17.50 -6.32
N LYS A 299 9.16 -16.46 -6.64
CA LYS A 299 9.33 -15.93 -8.00
C LYS A 299 10.60 -15.08 -8.14
N SER A 300 11.04 -14.86 -9.38
CA SER A 300 12.26 -14.09 -9.66
C SER A 300 12.19 -12.61 -9.24
N SER A 301 11.00 -12.01 -9.16
CA SER A 301 10.84 -10.63 -8.65
C SER A 301 11.03 -10.51 -7.14
N ASN A 302 10.90 -11.62 -6.41
CA ASN A 302 11.05 -11.72 -4.96
C ASN A 302 12.47 -12.16 -4.55
N ILE A 303 13.42 -12.07 -5.48
CA ILE A 303 14.85 -12.34 -5.24
C ILE A 303 15.64 -11.07 -5.55
N ILE A 304 16.47 -10.61 -4.62
CA ILE A 304 17.42 -9.53 -4.85
C ILE A 304 18.81 -10.13 -5.10
N ILE A 305 19.44 -9.70 -6.19
CA ILE A 305 20.87 -9.91 -6.43
C ILE A 305 21.60 -8.68 -5.89
N ASP A 306 22.35 -8.87 -4.81
CA ASP A 306 23.10 -7.79 -4.17
C ASP A 306 24.36 -7.38 -4.97
N GLU A 307 25.03 -6.32 -4.51
CA GLU A 307 26.24 -5.80 -5.13
C GLU A 307 27.44 -6.78 -5.11
N GLN A 308 27.38 -7.84 -4.30
CA GLN A 308 28.37 -8.91 -4.22
C GLN A 308 27.89 -10.19 -4.98
N ASP A 309 26.90 -10.04 -5.85
CA ASP A 309 26.26 -11.12 -6.61
C ASP A 309 25.71 -12.24 -5.70
N ASN A 310 25.22 -11.93 -4.49
CA ASN A 310 24.49 -12.91 -3.67
C ASN A 310 22.99 -12.78 -3.89
N ALA A 311 22.29 -13.91 -3.91
CA ALA A 311 20.84 -13.97 -4.01
C ALA A 311 20.19 -13.94 -2.61
N TRP A 312 19.28 -13.00 -2.39
CA TRP A 312 18.52 -12.82 -1.16
C TRP A 312 17.03 -13.02 -1.43
N LEU A 313 16.36 -13.85 -0.61
CA LEU A 313 14.91 -14.02 -0.69
C LEU A 313 14.21 -12.91 0.07
N ILE A 314 13.22 -12.29 -0.56
CA ILE A 314 12.38 -11.24 0.03
C ILE A 314 10.91 -11.62 -0.13
N ASP A 315 10.03 -10.86 0.51
CA ASP A 315 8.57 -10.96 0.41
C ASP A 315 8.01 -12.31 0.90
N PHE A 316 7.69 -12.35 2.19
CA PHE A 316 7.11 -13.50 2.88
C PHE A 316 5.61 -13.28 3.18
N GLY A 317 4.96 -12.34 2.47
CA GLY A 317 3.54 -12.06 2.65
C GLY A 317 2.63 -13.15 2.09
N GLY A 318 3.19 -14.15 1.40
CA GLY A 318 2.45 -15.17 0.66
C GLY A 318 1.74 -14.59 -0.56
N GLY A 319 0.70 -15.30 -1.02
CA GLY A 319 -0.01 -14.99 -2.25
C GLY A 319 0.22 -16.02 -3.34
N PHE A 320 -0.45 -15.79 -4.47
CA PHE A 320 -0.39 -16.64 -5.64
C PHE A 320 0.02 -15.81 -6.85
N THR A 321 1.06 -16.27 -7.55
CA THR A 321 1.48 -15.68 -8.81
C THR A 321 1.34 -16.72 -9.92
N GLU A 322 0.40 -16.47 -10.84
CA GLU A 322 0.19 -17.34 -12.00
C GLU A 322 1.50 -17.55 -12.78
N GLY A 323 1.75 -18.78 -13.21
CA GLY A 323 2.95 -19.16 -13.94
C GLY A 323 4.15 -19.55 -13.07
N TRP A 324 4.17 -19.24 -11.77
CA TRP A 324 5.26 -19.63 -10.86
C TRP A 324 4.95 -20.88 -10.03
N VAL A 325 3.78 -20.93 -9.41
CA VAL A 325 3.35 -22.07 -8.59
C VAL A 325 1.95 -22.47 -9.03
N ASP A 326 1.57 -23.74 -8.86
CA ASP A 326 0.18 -24.17 -9.04
C ASP A 326 -0.66 -23.64 -7.87
N GLU A 327 -1.89 -23.19 -8.12
CA GLU A 327 -2.72 -22.53 -7.10
C GLU A 327 -2.90 -23.39 -5.84
N GLU A 328 -3.05 -24.70 -6.02
CA GLU A 328 -3.17 -25.69 -4.94
C GLU A 328 -1.91 -25.85 -4.08
N LEU A 329 -0.76 -25.42 -4.58
CA LEU A 329 0.54 -25.52 -3.93
C LEU A 329 1.02 -24.18 -3.35
N ALA A 330 0.29 -23.08 -3.58
CA ALA A 330 0.61 -21.77 -3.06
C ALA A 330 0.80 -21.81 -1.53
N GLU A 331 1.77 -21.05 -1.02
CA GLU A 331 2.04 -20.97 0.43
C GLU A 331 2.40 -22.33 1.09
N THR A 332 2.99 -23.26 0.32
CA THR A 332 3.47 -24.54 0.84
C THR A 332 4.94 -24.81 0.51
N LYS A 333 5.58 -25.74 1.26
CA LYS A 333 6.94 -26.21 0.94
C LYS A 333 7.05 -26.77 -0.48
N LYS A 334 6.03 -27.49 -0.94
CA LYS A 334 5.99 -28.01 -2.32
C LYS A 334 5.87 -26.88 -3.35
N GLY A 335 5.14 -25.82 -3.01
CA GLY A 335 5.09 -24.62 -3.83
C GLY A 335 6.45 -23.94 -3.96
N ASP A 336 7.19 -23.81 -2.86
CA ASP A 336 8.56 -23.27 -2.88
C ASP A 336 9.52 -24.15 -3.72
N GLU A 337 9.40 -25.47 -3.63
CA GLU A 337 10.18 -26.42 -4.46
C GLU A 337 9.84 -26.26 -5.95
N GLN A 338 8.56 -26.08 -6.28
CA GLN A 338 8.12 -25.84 -7.65
C GLN A 338 8.63 -24.50 -8.18
N ALA A 339 8.54 -23.43 -7.38
CA ALA A 339 9.09 -22.13 -7.71
C ALA A 339 10.61 -22.22 -7.94
N LEU A 340 11.33 -22.93 -7.06
CA LEU A 340 12.77 -23.17 -7.21
C LEU A 340 13.09 -23.83 -8.55
N ALA A 341 12.34 -24.87 -8.95
CA ALA A 341 12.56 -25.55 -10.22
C ALA A 341 12.45 -24.59 -11.42
N LYS A 342 11.43 -23.72 -11.44
CA LYS A 342 11.25 -22.71 -12.50
C LYS A 342 12.33 -21.63 -12.48
N ILE A 343 12.76 -21.21 -11.29
CA ILE A 343 13.87 -20.26 -11.16
C ILE A 343 15.18 -20.86 -11.69
N VAL A 344 15.44 -22.14 -11.42
CA VAL A 344 16.62 -22.85 -11.94
C VAL A 344 16.56 -23.03 -13.45
N GLU A 345 15.37 -23.31 -14.00
CA GLU A 345 15.16 -23.35 -15.45
C GLU A 345 15.47 -21.99 -16.10
N LEU A 346 14.90 -20.90 -15.57
CA LEU A 346 15.20 -19.53 -16.01
C LEU A 346 16.71 -19.23 -15.98
N LEU A 347 17.39 -19.62 -14.89
CA LEU A 347 18.83 -19.44 -14.75
C LEU A 347 19.64 -20.33 -15.72
N SER A 348 19.06 -21.41 -16.22
CA SER A 348 19.70 -22.35 -17.16
C SER A 348 19.55 -21.91 -18.61
N GLU A 349 18.43 -21.29 -19.01
CA GLU A 349 18.16 -20.81 -20.38
C GLU A 349 19.21 -19.81 -20.90
N GLY A 350 19.89 -19.08 -20.01
CA GLY A 350 21.05 -18.25 -20.38
C GLY A 350 22.24 -19.03 -20.95
N ASN A 351 22.27 -20.37 -20.87
CA ASN A 351 23.33 -21.21 -21.44
C ASN A 351 23.18 -21.42 -22.95
N ASP A 352 21.96 -21.44 -23.49
CA ASP A 352 21.71 -21.87 -24.87
C ASP A 352 22.09 -20.83 -25.93
N ALA A 353 22.23 -19.56 -25.53
CA ALA A 353 22.71 -18.49 -26.41
C ALA A 353 24.24 -18.52 -26.62
N SER A 354 24.99 -19.24 -25.79
CA SER A 354 26.46 -19.31 -25.86
C SER A 354 27.00 -20.54 -26.60
N SER A 355 26.14 -21.50 -26.92
CA SER A 355 26.48 -22.75 -27.63
C SER A 355 26.22 -22.69 -29.14
N SER A 356 25.77 -21.54 -29.66
CA SER A 356 25.36 -21.34 -31.06
C SER A 356 26.17 -20.29 -31.83
N LEU A 357 27.41 -19.99 -31.42
CA LEU A 357 28.37 -19.15 -32.17
C LEU A 357 29.61 -19.91 -32.63
#